data_AF-A0A8X6VMA4-F1
#
_entry.id   AF-A0A8X6VMA4-F1
#
_cell.length_a   1.000
_cell.length_b   1.000
_cell.length_c   1.000
_cell.angle_alpha   90.00
_cell.angle_beta   90.00
_cell.angle_gamma   90.00
#
_symmetry.space_group_name_H-M   'P 1'
#
loop_
_entity.id
_entity.type
_entity.pdbx_description
1 polymer ?
#
loop_
_entity_poly.entity_id
_entity_poly.type
_entity_poly.pdbx_seq_one_letter_code
_entity_poly.pdbx_strand_id
1 'polypeptide(L)'
;MSRVKLELFTDLDMHLFVERGIRGGISMIFHRFSSANNKYLDSYDENKPSKYILYLDANNLYGWAMSQPLPTHGFEWITQPIDFMEIPDESDIGYILEVDMDYPQNLHNLHNDYPLAPETLNVTNDMLSPYCKEIAQEHNLNTNSCTKLVPNLMSKKKDISFIIEI
;
A
#
# COMPACT_ATOMS: atom_id res chain seq x y z
N MET A 1 23.85 4.81 20.24
CA MET A 1 22.50 5.35 20.51
C MET A 1 22.41 6.72 19.87
N SER A 2 21.42 6.94 19.00
CA SER A 2 21.14 8.27 18.48
C SER A 2 20.83 9.20 19.65
N ARG A 3 21.29 10.45 19.62
CA ARG A 3 21.00 11.47 20.64
C ARG A 3 19.67 12.19 20.38
N VAL A 4 18.84 11.60 19.53
CA VAL A 4 17.55 12.14 19.09
C VAL A 4 16.57 12.05 20.25
N LYS A 5 15.83 13.13 20.49
CA LYS A 5 14.70 13.15 21.42
C LYS A 5 13.42 13.04 20.60
N LEU A 6 12.57 12.09 20.96
CA LEU A 6 11.25 11.93 20.35
C LEU A 6 10.23 12.72 21.16
N GLU A 7 9.51 13.61 20.49
CA GLU A 7 8.33 14.26 21.02
C GLU A 7 7.17 13.25 21.06
N LEU A 8 6.37 13.30 22.12
CA LEU A 8 5.17 12.50 22.24
C LEU A 8 3.95 13.36 21.88
N PHE A 9 2.97 12.77 21.20
CA PHE A 9 1.68 13.43 21.01
C PHE A 9 1.05 13.74 22.38
N THR A 10 0.69 15.00 22.58
CA THR A 10 -0.04 15.47 23.77
C THR A 10 -1.52 15.71 23.47
N ASP A 11 -1.86 15.88 22.20
CA ASP A 11 -3.22 15.95 21.67
C ASP A 11 -3.73 14.55 21.32
N LEU A 12 -4.90 14.20 21.87
CA LEU A 12 -5.56 12.92 21.61
C LEU A 12 -6.00 12.80 20.14
N ASP A 13 -6.43 13.88 19.52
CA ASP A 13 -6.91 13.86 18.15
C ASP A 13 -5.75 13.60 17.18
N MET A 14 -4.56 14.17 17.44
CA MET A 14 -3.34 13.86 16.67
C MET A 14 -2.96 12.39 16.83
N HIS A 15 -3.01 11.87 18.06
CA HIS A 15 -2.70 10.47 18.32
C HIS A 15 -3.63 9.53 17.53
N LEU A 16 -4.94 9.74 17.62
CA LEU A 16 -5.94 8.94 16.91
C LEU A 16 -5.86 9.12 15.39
N PHE A 17 -5.47 10.31 14.92
CA PHE A 17 -5.24 10.57 13.50
C PHE A 17 -4.07 9.73 12.96
N VAL A 18 -2.92 9.78 13.63
CA VAL A 18 -1.73 9.01 13.24
C VAL A 18 -1.97 7.52 13.39
N GLU A 19 -2.58 7.06 14.49
CA GLU A 19 -2.91 5.65 14.72
C GLU A 19 -3.81 5.10 13.60
N ARG A 20 -4.85 5.86 13.21
CA ARG A 20 -5.71 5.50 12.08
C ARG A 20 -4.98 5.50 10.75
N GLY A 21 -3.83 6.16 10.62
CA GLY A 21 -2.98 6.13 9.44
C GLY A 21 -2.00 4.96 9.39
N ILE A 22 -1.76 4.25 10.50
CA ILE A 22 -0.79 3.13 10.55
C ILE A 22 -1.28 1.96 9.68
N ARG A 23 -0.41 1.46 8.82
CA ARG A 23 -0.67 0.32 7.92
C ARG A 23 0.43 -0.73 8.06
N GLY A 24 0.08 -1.98 7.78
CA GLY A 24 1.04 -3.07 7.66
C GLY A 24 1.65 -3.15 6.26
N GLY A 25 2.45 -4.20 6.04
CA GLY A 25 2.99 -4.49 4.71
C GLY A 25 1.89 -4.85 3.70
N ILE A 26 2.06 -4.40 2.46
CA ILE A 26 1.17 -4.76 1.35
C ILE A 26 1.50 -6.19 0.93
N SER A 27 0.47 -7.04 0.88
CA SER A 27 0.57 -8.42 0.39
C SER A 27 -0.55 -8.66 -0.61
N MET A 28 -0.21 -8.77 -1.90
CA MET A 28 -1.17 -8.89 -2.98
C MET A 28 -0.62 -9.71 -4.15
N ILE A 29 -1.54 -10.34 -4.88
CA ILE A 29 -1.27 -11.09 -6.11
C ILE A 29 -2.10 -10.48 -7.25
N PHE A 30 -1.44 -9.81 -8.19
CA PHE A 30 -2.08 -9.20 -9.37
C PHE A 30 -2.28 -10.23 -10.49
N HIS A 31 -1.27 -11.08 -10.69
CA HIS A 31 -1.28 -12.14 -11.69
C HIS A 31 -1.18 -13.52 -11.01
N ARG A 32 -2.28 -14.29 -11.00
CA ARG A 32 -2.41 -15.52 -10.21
C ARG A 32 -1.49 -16.67 -10.65
N PHE A 33 -1.14 -16.74 -11.93
CA PHE A 33 -0.31 -17.82 -12.45
C PHE A 33 0.58 -17.33 -13.58
N SER A 34 1.88 -17.60 -13.52
CA SER A 34 2.81 -17.28 -14.60
C SER A 34 3.80 -18.42 -14.74
N SER A 35 4.01 -18.88 -15.96
CA SER A 35 5.05 -19.85 -16.29
C SER A 35 6.16 -19.19 -17.10
N ALA A 36 7.41 -19.55 -16.81
CA ALA A 36 8.56 -19.10 -17.58
C ALA A 36 8.70 -19.93 -18.86
N ASN A 37 9.20 -19.31 -19.92
CA ASN A 37 9.60 -19.98 -21.15
C ASN A 37 10.99 -19.46 -21.54
N ASN A 38 12.04 -20.09 -21.04
CA ASN A 38 13.39 -19.67 -21.39
C ASN A 38 14.28 -20.89 -21.64
N LYS A 39 15.33 -20.68 -22.43
CA LYS A 39 16.24 -21.71 -22.94
C LYS A 39 16.98 -22.54 -21.87
N TYR A 40 16.86 -22.18 -20.60
CA TYR A 40 17.49 -22.90 -19.49
C TYR A 40 16.55 -23.93 -18.85
N LEU A 41 15.29 -24.04 -19.32
CA LEU A 41 14.30 -24.99 -18.81
C LEU A 41 14.12 -26.17 -19.78
N ASP A 42 13.93 -27.38 -19.25
CA ASP A 42 13.67 -28.59 -20.06
C ASP A 42 12.37 -28.49 -20.87
N SER A 43 11.41 -27.70 -20.40
CA SER A 43 10.12 -27.44 -21.06
C SER A 43 10.14 -26.28 -22.05
N TYR A 44 11.33 -25.78 -22.41
CA TYR A 44 11.48 -24.65 -23.32
C TYR A 44 10.87 -24.96 -24.70
N ASP A 45 10.07 -24.01 -25.20
CA ASP A 45 9.44 -24.06 -26.51
C ASP A 45 9.94 -22.89 -27.35
N GLU A 46 10.72 -23.19 -28.40
CA GLU A 46 11.29 -22.20 -29.32
C GLU A 46 10.23 -21.44 -30.12
N ASN A 47 9.02 -22.00 -30.25
CA ASN A 47 7.91 -21.35 -30.95
C ASN A 47 7.17 -20.33 -30.07
N LYS A 48 7.49 -20.25 -28.78
CA LYS A 48 6.89 -19.30 -27.84
C LYS A 48 7.87 -18.16 -27.50
N PRO A 49 7.37 -16.95 -27.21
CA PRO A 49 8.22 -15.85 -26.76
C PRO A 49 9.04 -16.24 -25.53
N SER A 50 10.28 -15.75 -25.46
CA SER A 50 11.10 -15.92 -24.26
C SER A 50 10.51 -15.15 -23.08
N LYS A 51 10.33 -15.83 -21.95
CA LYS A 51 9.74 -15.30 -20.73
C LYS A 51 10.53 -15.76 -19.51
N TYR A 52 10.94 -14.80 -18.70
CA TYR A 52 11.65 -15.02 -17.44
C TYR A 52 10.77 -14.56 -16.28
N ILE A 53 10.95 -15.16 -15.12
CA ILE A 53 10.31 -14.74 -13.87
C ILE A 53 11.43 -14.26 -12.97
N LEU A 54 11.29 -13.05 -12.44
CA LEU A 54 12.26 -12.43 -11.55
C LEU A 54 11.67 -12.41 -10.13
N TYR A 55 12.47 -12.82 -9.16
CA TYR A 55 12.16 -12.67 -7.75
C TYR A 55 13.12 -11.66 -7.15
N LEU A 56 12.57 -10.62 -6.52
CA LEU A 56 13.32 -9.56 -5.84
C LEU A 56 12.90 -9.57 -4.38
N ASP A 57 13.89 -9.49 -3.49
CA ASP A 57 13.68 -9.39 -2.05
C ASP A 57 14.62 -8.31 -1.49
N ALA A 58 14.06 -7.44 -0.65
CA ALA A 58 14.80 -6.35 -0.03
C ALA A 58 15.43 -6.82 1.28
N ASN A 59 16.76 -6.87 1.33
CA ASN A 59 17.49 -7.18 2.56
C ASN A 59 17.27 -6.08 3.61
N ASN A 60 16.62 -6.44 4.73
CA ASN A 60 16.37 -5.53 5.86
C ASN A 60 15.57 -4.26 5.49
N LEU A 61 14.42 -4.45 4.82
CA LEU A 61 13.54 -3.36 4.37
C LEU A 61 13.24 -2.32 5.46
N TYR A 62 12.79 -2.75 6.64
CA TYR A 62 12.49 -1.83 7.74
C TYR A 62 13.74 -1.12 8.29
N GLY A 63 14.89 -1.79 8.34
CA GLY A 63 16.12 -1.14 8.76
C GLY A 63 16.60 -0.07 7.77
N TRP A 64 16.41 -0.30 6.47
CA TRP A 64 16.65 0.72 5.44
C TRP A 64 15.68 1.90 5.59
N ALA A 65 14.38 1.63 5.78
CA ALA A 65 13.37 2.67 6.00
C ALA A 65 13.65 3.48 7.28
N MET A 66 14.08 2.83 8.37
CA MET A 66 14.49 3.49 9.62
C MET A 66 15.77 4.31 9.50
N SER A 67 16.52 4.16 8.40
CA SER A 67 17.70 4.97 8.09
C SER A 67 17.37 6.21 7.26
N GLN A 68 16.13 6.32 6.77
CA GLN A 68 15.63 7.52 6.10
C GLN A 68 15.24 8.59 7.13
N PRO A 69 15.05 9.86 6.71
CA PRO A 69 14.45 10.87 7.56
C PRO A 69 13.10 10.41 8.13
N LEU A 70 12.89 10.63 9.42
CA LEU A 70 11.66 10.25 10.12
C LEU A 70 11.16 11.42 10.98
N PRO A 71 9.83 11.58 11.13
CA PRO A 71 9.28 12.59 12.01
C PRO A 71 9.67 12.31 13.47
N THR A 72 10.23 13.31 14.15
CA THR A 72 10.73 13.15 15.53
C THR A 72 10.15 14.16 16.52
N HIS A 73 9.77 15.35 16.06
CA HIS A 73 9.25 16.46 16.87
C HIS A 73 8.61 17.54 15.97
N GLY A 74 8.03 18.57 16.60
CA GLY A 74 7.39 19.70 15.92
C GLY A 74 5.97 19.39 15.45
N PHE A 75 5.26 18.50 16.13
CA PHE A 75 3.93 18.09 15.71
C PHE A 75 2.90 19.19 15.95
N GLU A 76 2.33 19.73 14.89
CA GLU A 76 1.30 20.77 14.96
C GLU A 76 0.20 20.58 13.91
N TRP A 77 -1.03 20.98 14.27
CA TRP A 77 -2.13 21.06 13.32
C TRP A 77 -1.96 22.29 12.44
N ILE A 78 -2.14 22.11 11.14
CA ILE A 78 -2.04 23.20 10.19
C ILE A 78 -3.43 23.81 9.99
N THR A 79 -3.55 25.11 10.23
CA THR A 79 -4.83 25.83 10.16
C THR A 79 -5.14 26.38 8.77
N GLN A 80 -4.13 26.46 7.91
CA GLN A 80 -4.20 27.02 6.57
C GLN A 80 -4.02 25.93 5.51
N PRO A 81 -4.76 26.01 4.40
CA PRO A 81 -4.62 25.03 3.33
C PRO A 81 -3.22 25.09 2.73
N ILE A 82 -2.67 23.91 2.42
CA ILE A 82 -1.35 23.78 1.79
C ILE A 82 -1.56 23.22 0.38
N ASP A 83 -0.83 23.78 -0.58
CA ASP A 83 -0.64 23.12 -1.86
C ASP A 83 0.48 22.10 -1.72
N PHE A 84 0.08 20.86 -1.40
CA PHE A 84 1.04 19.81 -1.12
C PHE A 84 1.82 19.34 -2.36
N MET A 85 1.36 19.71 -3.56
CA MET A 85 2.05 19.39 -4.82
C MET A 85 3.27 20.30 -5.05
N GLU A 86 3.40 21.38 -4.29
CA GLU A 86 4.55 22.31 -4.35
C GLU A 86 5.62 22.00 -3.29
N ILE A 87 5.37 21.04 -2.40
CA ILE A 87 6.33 20.64 -1.36
C ILE A 87 7.44 19.80 -2.02
N PRO A 88 8.73 20.16 -1.82
CA PRO A 88 9.84 19.34 -2.29
C PRO A 88 9.89 17.98 -1.58
N ASP A 89 10.28 16.93 -2.31
CA ASP A 89 10.42 15.57 -1.76
C ASP A 89 11.44 15.49 -0.60
N GLU A 90 12.44 16.39 -0.58
CA GLU A 90 13.53 16.42 0.41
C GLU A 90 13.40 17.67 1.31
N SER A 91 12.30 17.74 2.05
CA SER A 91 11.94 18.88 2.90
C SER A 91 12.22 18.57 4.36
N ASP A 92 12.85 19.49 5.10
CA ASP A 92 13.06 19.33 6.56
C ASP A 92 11.74 19.20 7.36
N ILE A 93 10.61 19.59 6.75
CA ILE A 93 9.26 19.50 7.32
C ILE A 93 8.44 18.51 6.49
N GLY A 94 7.97 17.45 7.15
CA GLY A 94 7.05 16.47 6.58
C GLY A 94 5.60 16.77 6.93
N TYR A 95 4.68 16.22 6.14
CA TYR A 95 3.24 16.48 6.29
C TYR A 95 2.46 15.18 6.35
N ILE A 96 1.47 15.12 7.24
CA ILE A 96 0.51 14.03 7.28
C ILE A 96 -0.85 14.59 6.86
N LEU A 97 -1.38 14.12 5.73
CA LEU A 97 -2.56 14.68 5.09
C LEU A 97 -3.69 13.66 5.02
N GLU A 98 -4.89 14.05 5.42
CA GLU A 98 -6.13 13.32 5.15
C GLU A 98 -6.83 13.95 3.94
N VAL A 99 -6.99 13.17 2.88
CA VAL A 99 -7.50 13.68 1.60
C VAL A 99 -8.55 12.73 1.02
N ASP A 100 -9.47 13.31 0.24
CA ASP A 100 -10.31 12.57 -0.68
C ASP A 100 -9.55 12.36 -1.99
N MET A 101 -9.61 11.15 -2.54
CA MET A 101 -8.89 10.79 -3.76
C MET A 101 -9.82 10.12 -4.76
N ASP A 102 -10.03 10.77 -5.89
CA ASP A 102 -10.67 10.12 -7.03
C ASP A 102 -9.69 9.20 -7.76
N TYR A 103 -10.20 8.07 -8.26
CA TYR A 103 -9.41 7.11 -9.05
C TYR A 103 -9.95 7.02 -10.50
N PRO A 104 -9.45 7.88 -11.42
CA PRO A 104 -9.92 7.91 -12.80
C PRO A 104 -9.79 6.57 -13.51
N GLN A 105 -10.83 6.20 -14.28
CA GLN A 105 -10.90 4.92 -14.97
C GLN A 105 -9.78 4.74 -16.01
N ASN A 106 -9.28 5.83 -16.60
CA ASN A 106 -8.17 5.78 -17.56
C ASN A 106 -6.85 5.30 -16.94
N LEU A 107 -6.71 5.33 -15.60
CA LEU A 107 -5.54 4.84 -14.88
C LEU A 107 -5.65 3.36 -14.51
N HIS A 108 -6.84 2.75 -14.60
CA HIS A 108 -7.07 1.39 -14.09
C HIS A 108 -6.17 0.36 -14.78
N ASN A 109 -5.97 0.46 -16.09
CA ASN A 109 -5.09 -0.44 -16.81
C ASN A 109 -3.62 -0.23 -16.43
N LEU A 110 -3.20 1.02 -16.21
CA LEU A 110 -1.82 1.36 -15.86
C LEU A 110 -1.47 0.89 -14.45
N HIS A 111 -2.41 1.00 -13.51
CA HIS A 111 -2.20 0.68 -12.10
C HIS A 111 -2.76 -0.70 -11.70
N ASN A 112 -3.15 -1.54 -12.67
CA ASN A 112 -3.75 -2.84 -12.40
C ASN A 112 -2.81 -3.76 -11.60
N ASP A 113 -1.50 -3.63 -11.82
CA ASP A 113 -0.47 -4.41 -11.14
C ASP A 113 0.06 -3.72 -9.86
N TYR A 114 -0.36 -2.48 -9.58
CA TYR A 114 0.02 -1.76 -8.36
C TYR A 114 -0.96 -0.63 -8.03
N PRO A 115 -2.18 -0.94 -7.54
CA PRO A 115 -3.14 0.08 -7.14
C PRO A 115 -2.58 0.92 -5.99
N LEU A 116 -2.52 2.24 -6.20
CA LEU A 116 -1.99 3.19 -5.24
C LEU A 116 -2.90 3.34 -4.01
N ALA A 117 -2.28 3.70 -2.88
CA ALA A 117 -2.94 4.06 -1.63
C ALA A 117 -3.93 3.01 -1.10
N PRO A 118 -3.45 1.81 -0.73
CA PRO A 118 -4.29 0.75 -0.20
C PRO A 118 -5.00 1.20 1.08
N GLU A 119 -6.25 0.77 1.25
CA GLU A 119 -7.08 1.14 2.40
C GLU A 119 -7.52 -0.09 3.19
N THR A 120 -7.84 0.12 4.46
CA THR A 120 -8.31 -0.96 5.34
C THR A 120 -9.80 -1.17 5.10
N LEU A 121 -10.18 -2.28 4.47
CA LEU A 121 -11.57 -2.63 4.16
C LEU A 121 -12.05 -3.81 4.98
N ASN A 122 -13.32 -3.77 5.40
CA ASN A 122 -14.03 -4.95 5.86
C ASN A 122 -14.52 -5.75 4.65
N VAL A 123 -13.74 -6.76 4.25
CA VAL A 123 -14.03 -7.58 3.08
C VAL A 123 -15.18 -8.52 3.40
N THR A 124 -16.29 -8.36 2.68
CA THR A 124 -17.49 -9.20 2.80
C THR A 124 -17.57 -10.23 1.67
N ASN A 125 -18.45 -11.23 1.82
CA ASN A 125 -18.58 -12.32 0.85
C ASN A 125 -19.02 -11.80 -0.55
N ASP A 126 -19.86 -10.78 -0.61
CA ASP A 126 -20.30 -10.16 -1.87
C ASP A 126 -19.14 -9.56 -2.68
N MET A 127 -18.08 -9.08 -2.01
CA MET A 127 -16.87 -8.56 -2.66
C MET A 127 -15.98 -9.65 -3.27
N LEU A 128 -16.21 -10.93 -2.94
CA LEU A 128 -15.41 -12.03 -3.46
C LEU A 128 -15.77 -12.32 -4.93
N SER A 129 -14.72 -12.57 -5.73
CA SER A 129 -14.91 -13.02 -7.11
C SER A 129 -15.66 -14.36 -7.16
N PRO A 130 -16.39 -14.67 -8.25
CA PRO A 130 -17.06 -15.95 -8.42
C PRO A 130 -16.13 -17.16 -8.20
N TYR A 131 -14.90 -17.07 -8.72
CA TYR A 131 -13.87 -18.10 -8.53
C TYR A 131 -13.49 -18.29 -7.05
N CYS A 132 -13.32 -17.21 -6.29
CA CYS A 132 -13.03 -17.32 -4.85
C CYS A 132 -14.18 -17.99 -4.09
N LYS A 133 -15.43 -17.75 -4.50
CA LYS A 133 -16.62 -18.38 -3.89
C LYS A 133 -16.67 -19.88 -4.20
N GLU A 134 -16.36 -20.27 -5.43
CA GLU A 134 -16.27 -21.67 -5.86
C GLU A 134 -15.22 -22.44 -5.05
N ILE A 135 -13.98 -21.93 -4.99
CA ILE A 135 -12.90 -22.54 -4.19
C ILE A 135 -13.27 -22.65 -2.71
N ALA A 136 -13.96 -21.65 -2.16
CA ALA A 136 -14.42 -21.71 -0.78
C ALA A 136 -15.46 -22.82 -0.55
N GLN A 137 -16.34 -23.06 -1.52
CA GLN A 137 -17.32 -24.15 -1.46
C GLN A 137 -16.64 -25.52 -1.60
N GLU A 138 -15.75 -25.69 -2.58
CA GLU A 138 -15.04 -26.95 -2.83
C GLU A 138 -14.23 -27.41 -1.62
N HIS A 139 -13.59 -26.47 -0.91
CA HIS A 139 -12.72 -26.76 0.22
C HIS A 139 -13.36 -26.50 1.59
N ASN A 140 -14.67 -26.21 1.66
CA ASN A 140 -15.40 -25.88 2.89
C ASN A 140 -14.73 -24.77 3.73
N LEU A 141 -14.26 -23.71 3.06
CA LEU A 141 -13.60 -22.58 3.70
C LEU A 141 -14.61 -21.56 4.23
N ASN A 142 -14.28 -20.96 5.38
CA ASN A 142 -15.07 -19.89 5.94
C ASN A 142 -14.84 -18.58 5.16
N THR A 143 -15.92 -17.90 4.78
CA THR A 143 -15.94 -16.62 4.03
C THR A 143 -16.57 -15.49 4.85
N ASN A 144 -16.50 -15.59 6.18
CA ASN A 144 -16.89 -14.52 7.10
C ASN A 144 -16.15 -13.22 6.77
N SER A 145 -16.79 -12.10 7.10
CA SER A 145 -16.21 -10.79 6.86
C SER A 145 -14.92 -10.61 7.67
N CYS A 146 -13.90 -10.00 7.05
CA CYS A 146 -12.64 -9.75 7.73
C CYS A 146 -12.02 -8.42 7.29
N THR A 147 -11.37 -7.74 8.23
CA THR A 147 -10.67 -6.50 7.94
C THR A 147 -9.30 -6.79 7.34
N LYS A 148 -9.01 -6.20 6.16
CA LYS A 148 -7.76 -6.37 5.42
C LYS A 148 -7.30 -5.05 4.82
N LEU A 149 -5.99 -4.89 4.67
CA LEU A 149 -5.42 -3.85 3.83
C LEU A 149 -5.55 -4.27 2.37
N VAL A 150 -6.32 -3.53 1.57
CA VAL A 150 -6.70 -3.91 0.21
C VAL A 150 -6.27 -2.83 -0.78
N PRO A 151 -5.29 -3.11 -1.65
CA PRO A 151 -5.04 -2.28 -2.81
C PRO A 151 -6.20 -2.44 -3.80
N ASN A 152 -6.85 -1.34 -4.14
CA ASN A 152 -8.00 -1.32 -5.03
C ASN A 152 -8.00 -0.04 -5.89
N LEU A 153 -8.80 -0.07 -6.97
CA LEU A 153 -8.90 1.01 -7.95
C LEU A 153 -10.16 1.88 -7.75
N MET A 154 -10.80 1.81 -6.58
CA MET A 154 -11.96 2.63 -6.24
C MET A 154 -11.50 4.02 -5.82
N SER A 155 -12.37 5.03 -6.01
CA SER A 155 -12.18 6.33 -5.36
C SER A 155 -12.25 6.15 -3.84
N LYS A 156 -11.40 6.88 -3.13
CA LYS A 156 -11.27 6.81 -1.67
C LYS A 156 -11.79 8.11 -1.07
N LYS A 157 -12.60 7.99 -0.02
CA LYS A 157 -13.18 9.13 0.67
C LYS A 157 -12.84 9.03 2.15
N LYS A 158 -12.27 10.10 2.72
CA LYS A 158 -12.04 10.28 4.16
C LYS A 158 -11.27 9.19 4.91
N ASP A 159 -10.40 8.43 4.23
CA ASP A 159 -9.76 7.27 4.86
C ASP A 159 -8.29 7.04 4.46
N ILE A 160 -7.68 8.01 3.76
CA ILE A 160 -6.24 7.94 3.45
C ILE A 160 -5.49 9.09 4.09
N SER A 161 -4.70 8.73 5.09
CA SER A 161 -3.60 9.54 5.59
C SER A 161 -2.37 9.25 4.73
N PHE A 162 -1.87 10.25 4.01
CA PHE A 162 -0.56 10.19 3.37
C PHE A 162 0.46 10.85 4.26
N ILE A 163 1.65 10.25 4.35
CA ILE A 163 2.84 10.96 4.78
C ILE A 163 3.49 11.46 3.49
N ILE A 164 3.59 12.77 3.32
CA ILE A 164 4.50 13.37 2.35
C ILE A 164 5.83 13.47 3.09
N GLU A 165 6.78 12.67 2.61
CA GLU A 165 8.04 12.41 3.30
C GLU A 165 8.96 13.64 3.37
N ILE A 166 9.98 13.48 4.22
CA ILE A 166 11.02 14.42 4.64
C ILE A 166 12.29 14.04 3.85
#